data_AF-A0A2X2WIJ3-F1
#
_entry.id   AF-A0A2X2WIJ3-F1
#
_cell.length_a   1.000
_cell.length_b   1.000
_cell.length_c   1.000
_cell.angle_alpha   90.00
_cell.angle_beta   90.00
_cell.angle_gamma   90.00
#
_symmetry.space_group_name_H-M   'P 1'
#
loop_
_entity.id
_entity.type
_entity.pdbx_description
1 polymer ?
#
loop_
_entity_poly.entity_id
_entity_poly.type
_entity_poly.pdbx_seq_one_letter_code
_entity_poly.pdbx_strand_id
1 'polypeptide(L)'
;MKYSLGPVLYYWPKETLEAFYQQAATSSADVIYLGEAVCSKRRATKVGDWLDMAKSLAGSGKQVVLSTLALVQASSELGELKRYVENGDFLLGGQRSRRREYVRRAQAAVCRRSRA
;
A
#
# COMPACT_ATOMS: atom_id res chain seq x y z
N MET A 1 24.32 7.10 4.41
CA MET A 1 23.06 7.84 4.62
C MET A 1 21.96 7.02 3.93
N LYS A 2 20.81 6.75 4.58
CA LYS A 2 19.74 5.92 3.98
C LYS A 2 18.64 6.80 3.39
N TYR A 3 18.30 6.62 2.13
CA TYR A 3 17.28 7.40 1.44
C TYR A 3 15.98 6.61 1.31
N SER A 4 14.85 7.30 1.51
CA SER A 4 13.52 6.71 1.42
C SER A 4 12.62 7.49 0.46
N LEU A 5 11.97 6.78 -0.44
CA LEU A 5 10.96 7.32 -1.36
C LEU A 5 9.57 7.13 -0.77
N GLY A 6 8.83 8.22 -0.58
CA GLY A 6 7.46 8.20 -0.05
C GLY A 6 6.42 7.65 -1.06
N PRO A 7 5.21 7.34 -0.58
CA PRO A 7 4.13 6.87 -1.44
C PRO A 7 3.53 8.00 -2.28
N VAL A 8 2.83 7.63 -3.35
CA VAL A 8 2.19 8.60 -4.23
C VAL A 8 0.93 9.16 -3.55
N LEU A 9 0.89 10.48 -3.40
CA LEU A 9 -0.17 11.18 -2.66
C LEU A 9 -1.34 11.64 -3.55
N TYR A 10 -1.20 11.51 -4.87
CA TYR A 10 -2.14 12.00 -5.85
C TYR A 10 -2.59 10.88 -6.80
N TYR A 11 -3.73 11.08 -7.44
CA TYR A 11 -4.20 10.15 -8.46
C TYR A 11 -3.32 10.23 -9.70
N TRP A 12 -2.66 9.13 -10.05
CA TRP A 12 -1.95 8.96 -11.32
C TRP A 12 -2.52 7.76 -12.09
N PRO A 13 -2.56 7.81 -13.43
CA PRO A 13 -2.83 6.64 -14.25
C PRO A 13 -1.82 5.51 -13.97
N LYS A 14 -2.24 4.27 -14.20
CA LYS A 14 -1.43 3.08 -13.91
C LYS A 14 -0.08 3.10 -14.62
N GLU A 15 -0.07 3.51 -15.89
CA GLU A 15 1.12 3.57 -16.74
C GLU A 15 2.15 4.56 -16.19
N THR A 16 1.67 5.69 -15.66
CA THR A 16 2.52 6.70 -15.01
C THR A 16 3.11 6.17 -13.70
N LEU A 17 2.33 5.44 -12.91
CA LEU A 17 2.81 4.80 -11.68
C LEU A 17 3.88 3.75 -11.97
N GLU A 18 3.64 2.88 -12.94
CA GLU A 18 4.58 1.83 -13.32
C GLU A 18 5.91 2.42 -13.79
N ALA A 19 5.87 3.42 -14.69
CA ALA A 19 7.07 4.10 -15.15
C ALA A 19 7.84 4.80 -14.01
N PHE A 20 7.13 5.40 -13.06
CA PHE A 20 7.73 6.03 -11.89
C PHE A 20 8.43 5.02 -10.99
N TYR A 21 7.78 3.90 -10.67
CA TYR A 21 8.39 2.88 -9.81
C TYR A 21 9.51 2.11 -10.51
N GLN A 22 9.47 1.94 -11.83
CA GLN A 22 10.61 1.42 -12.59
C GLN A 22 11.84 2.33 -12.46
N GLN A 23 11.67 3.65 -12.52
CA GLN A 23 12.76 4.60 -12.25
C GLN A 23 13.19 4.57 -10.79
N ALA A 24 12.25 4.42 -9.85
CA ALA A 24 12.57 4.27 -8.44
C ALA A 24 13.42 3.02 -8.18
N ALA A 25 13.24 1.94 -8.94
CA ALA A 25 14.01 0.70 -8.87
C ALA A 25 15.51 0.88 -9.17
N THR A 26 15.89 1.91 -9.93
CA THR A 26 17.29 2.21 -10.24
C THR A 26 17.85 3.39 -9.44
N SER A 27 17.00 4.06 -8.64
CA SER A 27 17.40 5.19 -7.81
C SER A 27 18.28 4.79 -6.63
N SER A 28 18.89 5.78 -5.97
CA SER A 28 19.66 5.62 -4.72
C SER A 28 18.80 5.40 -3.47
N ALA A 29 17.47 5.31 -3.61
CA ALA A 29 16.58 5.04 -2.48
C ALA A 29 16.72 3.57 -2.02
N ASP A 30 16.98 3.39 -0.72
CA ASP A 30 17.04 2.09 -0.07
C ASP A 30 15.64 1.54 0.25
N VAL A 31 14.72 2.44 0.61
CA VAL A 31 13.35 2.11 1.02
C VAL A 31 12.35 2.78 0.09
N ILE A 32 11.41 2.01 -0.44
CA ILE A 32 10.31 2.51 -1.27
C ILE A 32 8.99 2.24 -0.57
N TYR A 33 8.25 3.31 -0.29
CA TYR A 33 6.88 3.23 0.18
C TYR A 33 5.95 3.14 -1.03
N LEU A 34 5.45 1.95 -1.32
CA LEU A 34 4.64 1.65 -2.50
C LEU A 34 3.15 1.72 -2.17
N GLY A 35 2.42 2.59 -2.83
CA GLY A 35 0.97 2.64 -2.75
C GLY A 35 0.42 4.04 -2.93
N GLU A 36 -0.89 4.18 -2.71
CA GLU A 36 -1.61 5.43 -2.91
C GLU A 36 -2.42 5.83 -1.67
N ALA A 37 -2.36 7.12 -1.34
CA ALA A 37 -3.19 7.73 -0.30
C ALA A 37 -4.52 8.28 -0.87
N VAL A 38 -5.08 7.65 -1.91
CA VAL A 38 -6.24 8.14 -2.66
C VAL A 38 -7.46 7.26 -2.44
N CYS A 39 -8.66 7.85 -2.32
CA CYS A 39 -9.89 7.12 -1.96
C CYS A 39 -10.23 5.97 -2.93
N SER A 40 -10.91 4.96 -2.41
CA SER A 40 -11.23 3.73 -3.13
C SER A 40 -11.96 3.91 -4.46
N LYS A 41 -12.74 4.98 -4.59
CA LYS A 41 -13.52 5.32 -5.79
C LYS A 41 -12.70 5.91 -6.93
N ARG A 42 -11.45 6.32 -6.68
CA ARG A 42 -10.59 6.99 -7.67
C ARG A 42 -9.36 6.17 -8.03
N ARG A 43 -9.24 4.93 -7.56
CA ARG A 43 -8.04 4.12 -7.80
C ARG A 43 -8.02 3.58 -9.23
N ALA A 44 -6.92 3.80 -9.93
CA ALA A 44 -6.67 3.19 -11.24
C ALA A 44 -6.06 1.79 -11.12
N THR A 45 -5.33 1.53 -10.02
CA THR A 45 -4.49 0.34 -9.85
C THR A 45 -5.10 -0.64 -8.87
N LYS A 46 -5.22 -1.91 -9.28
CA LYS A 46 -5.77 -2.97 -8.41
C LYS A 46 -4.74 -3.45 -7.40
N VAL A 47 -5.21 -4.09 -6.33
CA VAL A 47 -4.35 -4.71 -5.30
C VAL A 47 -3.30 -5.64 -5.91
N GLY A 48 -3.68 -6.47 -6.89
CA GLY A 48 -2.75 -7.38 -7.56
C GLY A 48 -1.60 -6.66 -8.26
N ASP A 49 -1.92 -5.61 -9.02
CA ASP A 49 -0.91 -4.79 -9.71
C ASP A 49 0.08 -4.14 -8.73
N TRP A 50 -0.41 -3.67 -7.57
CA TRP A 50 0.45 -3.16 -6.50
C TRP A 50 1.40 -4.23 -5.94
N LEU A 51 0.93 -5.46 -5.79
CA LEU A 51 1.75 -6.57 -5.29
C LEU A 51 2.81 -7.01 -6.32
N ASP A 52 2.47 -7.01 -7.61
CA ASP A 52 3.41 -7.35 -8.68
C ASP A 52 4.51 -6.28 -8.82
N MET A 53 4.15 -4.99 -8.73
CA MET A 53 5.13 -3.91 -8.62
C MET A 53 6.01 -4.06 -7.37
N ALA A 54 5.43 -4.42 -6.22
CA ALA A 54 6.19 -4.65 -4.99
C ALA A 54 7.23 -5.77 -5.14
N LYS A 55 6.86 -6.88 -5.79
CA LYS A 55 7.75 -8.01 -6.09
C LYS A 55 8.90 -7.59 -7.00
N SER A 56 8.59 -6.85 -8.07
CA SER A 56 9.62 -6.33 -8.98
C SER A 56 10.63 -5.43 -8.24
N LEU A 57 10.13 -4.50 -7.41
CA LEU A 57 10.98 -3.61 -6.61
C LEU A 57 11.80 -4.36 -5.57
N ALA A 58 11.23 -5.35 -4.89
CA ALA A 58 11.98 -6.17 -3.94
C ALA A 58 13.06 -7.01 -4.63
N GLY A 59 12.80 -7.51 -5.85
CA GLY A 59 13.79 -8.18 -6.69
C GLY A 59 14.98 -7.28 -7.07
N SER A 60 14.80 -5.97 -7.11
CA SER A 60 15.91 -5.00 -7.32
C SER A 60 16.77 -4.74 -6.08
N GLY A 61 16.51 -5.46 -4.98
CA GLY A 61 17.27 -5.34 -3.72
C GLY A 61 16.81 -4.21 -2.80
N LYS A 62 15.66 -3.59 -3.10
CA LYS A 62 15.09 -2.49 -2.32
C LYS A 62 14.14 -2.99 -1.24
N GLN A 63 14.10 -2.27 -0.13
CA GLN A 63 13.12 -2.53 0.92
C GLN A 63 11.78 -1.90 0.53
N VAL A 64 10.77 -2.72 0.26
CA VAL A 64 9.43 -2.24 -0.12
C VAL A 64 8.50 -2.22 1.09
N VAL A 65 7.83 -1.09 1.30
CA VAL A 65 6.79 -0.89 2.31
C VAL A 65 5.50 -0.51 1.61
N LEU A 66 4.50 -1.36 1.64
CA LEU A 66 3.18 -1.07 1.13
C LEU A 66 2.48 0.00 1.98
N SER A 67 2.04 1.07 1.37
CA SER A 67 1.22 2.11 1.99
C SER A 67 -0.21 1.97 1.48
N THR A 68 -1.15 1.63 2.36
CA THR A 68 -2.57 1.54 2.00
C THR A 68 -3.30 2.85 2.31
N LEU A 69 -4.58 2.90 1.91
CA LEU A 69 -5.52 3.96 2.24
C LEU A 69 -5.32 4.51 3.67
N ALA A 70 -5.25 5.83 3.78
CA ALA A 70 -5.20 6.52 5.08
C ALA A 70 -6.46 6.27 5.93
N LEU A 71 -7.59 5.94 5.30
CA LEU A 71 -8.87 5.65 5.96
C LEU A 71 -9.61 4.50 5.25
N VAL A 72 -9.95 3.45 6.01
CA VAL A 72 -10.91 2.41 5.59
C VAL A 72 -12.30 2.82 6.07
N GLN A 73 -13.23 3.05 5.16
CA GLN A 73 -14.56 3.62 5.40
C GLN A 73 -15.70 2.65 5.09
N ALA A 74 -15.47 1.61 4.30
CA ALA A 74 -16.49 0.66 3.88
C ALA A 74 -16.11 -0.79 4.17
N SER A 75 -17.11 -1.64 4.39
CA SER A 75 -16.92 -3.08 4.61
C SER A 75 -16.28 -3.79 3.41
N SER A 76 -16.52 -3.29 2.20
CA SER A 76 -15.90 -3.78 0.96
C SER A 76 -14.39 -3.54 0.90
N GLU A 77 -13.88 -2.48 1.53
CA GLU A 77 -12.46 -2.13 1.57
C GLU A 77 -11.67 -3.02 2.55
N LEU A 78 -12.35 -3.65 3.52
CA LEU A 78 -11.72 -4.57 4.46
C LEU A 78 -11.20 -5.85 3.79
N GLY A 79 -11.86 -6.30 2.71
CA GLY A 79 -11.42 -7.46 1.94
C GLY A 79 -10.10 -7.20 1.23
N GLU A 80 -9.93 -6.01 0.66
CA GLU A 80 -8.68 -5.57 0.03
C GLU A 80 -7.55 -5.44 1.07
N LEU A 81 -7.85 -4.85 2.23
CA LEU A 81 -6.88 -4.72 3.30
C LEU A 81 -6.38 -6.09 3.79
N LYS A 82 -7.28 -7.08 3.92
CA LYS A 82 -6.88 -8.46 4.26
C LYS A 82 -5.90 -9.04 3.24
N ARG A 83 -6.16 -8.85 1.94
CA ARG A 83 -5.25 -9.30 0.87
C ARG A 83 -3.86 -8.68 0.97
N TYR A 84 -3.78 -7.39 1.27
CA TYR A 84 -2.49 -6.73 1.50
C TYR A 84 -1.75 -7.30 2.73
N VAL A 85 -2.48 -7.61 3.80
CA VAL A 85 -1.92 -8.15 5.06
C VAL A 85 -1.48 -9.62 4.91
N GLU A 86 -2.24 -10.40 4.15
CA GLU A 86 -2.02 -11.83 3.92
C GLU A 86 -0.94 -12.09 2.86
N ASN A 87 -0.48 -11.07 2.12
CA ASN A 87 0.55 -11.22 1.10
C ASN A 87 1.89 -11.74 1.64
N GLY A 88 2.12 -11.76 2.96
CA GLY A 88 3.29 -12.38 3.60
C GLY A 88 4.56 -11.54 3.49
N ASP A 89 4.92 -11.14 2.28
CA ASP A 89 6.26 -10.69 1.88
C ASP A 89 6.55 -9.21 2.13
N PHE A 90 5.52 -8.35 2.21
CA PHE A 90 5.71 -6.90 2.28
C PHE A 90 5.23 -6.29 3.61
N LEU A 91 5.93 -5.24 4.04
CA LEU A 91 5.56 -4.46 5.23
C LEU A 91 4.40 -3.53 4.87
N LEU A 92 3.38 -3.42 5.73
CA LEU A 92 2.36 -2.39 5.60
C LEU A 92 2.73 -1.19 6.49
N GLY A 93 2.52 0.03 5.97
CA GLY A 93 2.94 1.31 6.55
C GLY A 93 3.03 1.33 8.08
N GLY A 94 4.27 1.37 8.59
CA GLY A 94 4.58 1.78 9.96
C GLY A 94 4.34 0.79 11.11
N GLN A 95 4.05 -0.50 10.90
CA GLN A 95 3.78 -1.41 12.03
C GLN A 95 4.45 -2.78 11.87
N ARG A 96 5.60 -2.97 12.52
CA ARG A 96 6.45 -4.18 12.48
C ARG A 96 5.82 -5.43 13.14
N SER A 97 4.76 -5.28 13.95
CA SER A 97 4.33 -6.33 14.89
C SER A 97 2.81 -6.54 15.05
N ARG A 98 1.95 -5.81 14.33
CA ARG A 98 0.49 -5.77 14.63
C ARG A 98 -0.42 -5.84 13.39
N ARG A 99 -0.01 -6.59 12.35
CA ARG A 99 -0.79 -6.86 11.13
C ARG A 99 -2.27 -7.22 11.39
N ARG A 100 -2.52 -8.15 12.31
CA ARG A 100 -3.89 -8.59 12.70
C ARG A 100 -4.67 -7.53 13.47
N GLU A 101 -4.00 -6.72 14.27
CA GLU A 101 -4.64 -5.66 15.05
C GLU A 101 -5.05 -4.49 14.16
N TYR A 102 -4.28 -4.18 13.11
CA TYR A 102 -4.64 -3.16 12.13
C TYR A 102 -5.94 -3.49 11.41
N VAL A 103 -6.10 -4.73 10.93
CA VAL A 103 -7.35 -5.20 10.31
C VAL A 103 -8.50 -5.14 11.32
N ARG A 104 -8.30 -5.56 12.57
CA ARG A 104 -9.33 -5.48 13.62
C ARG A 104 -9.74 -4.03 13.91
N ARG A 105 -8.80 -3.10 13.98
CA ARG A 105 -9.06 -1.67 14.21
C ARG A 105 -9.82 -1.05 13.04
N ALA A 106 -9.41 -1.33 11.81
CA ALA A 106 -10.13 -0.90 10.61
C ALA A 106 -11.56 -1.46 10.58
N GLN A 107 -11.73 -2.75 10.88
CA GLN A 107 -13.04 -3.40 10.91
C GLN A 107 -13.95 -2.85 12.02
N ALA A 108 -13.40 -2.55 13.20
CA ALA A 108 -14.14 -1.91 14.28
C ALA A 108 -14.54 -0.46 13.95
N ALA A 109 -13.71 0.30 13.23
CA ALA A 109 -14.02 1.66 12.80
C ALA A 109 -15.19 1.70 11.79
N VAL A 110 -15.19 0.76 10.83
CA VAL A 110 -16.30 0.60 9.87
C VAL A 110 -17.60 0.21 10.59
N CYS A 111 -17.56 -0.80 11.47
CA CYS A 111 -18.74 -1.28 12.19
C CYS A 111 -19.41 -0.21 13.09
N ARG A 112 -18.63 0.68 13.73
CA ARG A 112 -19.20 1.76 14.56
C ARG A 112 -19.94 2.79 13.74
N ARG A 113 -19.48 3.09 12.53
CA ARG A 113 -20.13 4.06 11.62
C ARG A 113 -21.40 3.52 10.98
N SER A 114 -21.48 2.23 10.68
CA SER A 114 -22.72 1.64 10.13
C SER A 114 -23.87 1.54 11.15
N ARG A 115 -23.62 1.85 12.43
CA ARG A 115 -24.60 1.82 13.52
C ARG A 115 -24.95 3.21 14.06
N ALA A 116 -24.38 4.27 13.49
CA ALA A 116 -24.67 5.67 13.78
C ALA A 116 -25.48 6.25 12.62
#